data_AF-A0A8T5LLT8-F1
#
_entry.id   AF-A0A8T5LLT8-F1
#
_cell.length_a   1.000
_cell.length_b   1.000
_cell.length_c   1.000
_cell.angle_alpha   90.00
_cell.angle_beta   90.00
_cell.angle_gamma   90.00
#
_symmetry.space_group_name_H-M   'P 1'
#
loop_
_entity.id
_entity.type
_entity.pdbx_description
1 polymer ?
#
loop_
_entity_poly.entity_id
_entity_poly.type
_entity_poly.pdbx_seq_one_letter_code
_entity_poly.pdbx_strand_id
1 'polypeptide(L)' 'MEFQEGKKNKVKRFIKETYRVLRITKKPSKNEFKSIVKVTGLGIAIIGAIGFIIFLLKQLLL' A
#
# COMPACT_ATOMS: atom_id res chain seq x y z
N MET A 1 28.66 -28.97 -10.85
CA MET A 1 27.96 -27.68 -10.62
C MET A 1 26.48 -27.85 -11.00
N GLU A 2 25.64 -28.38 -10.09
CA GLU A 2 24.25 -28.77 -10.39
C GLU A 2 23.19 -27.95 -9.62
N PHE A 3 23.59 -26.93 -8.85
CA PHE A 3 22.70 -26.25 -7.91
C PHE A 3 21.77 -25.17 -8.50
N GLN A 4 21.79 -24.90 -9.81
CA GLN A 4 21.10 -23.74 -10.40
C GLN A 4 19.83 -24.04 -11.24
N GLU A 5 19.59 -25.28 -11.67
CA GLU A 5 18.38 -25.59 -12.44
C GLU A 5 17.11 -25.65 -11.55
N GLY A 6 17.24 -26.07 -10.30
CA GLY A 6 16.12 -26.16 -9.35
C GLY A 6 15.53 -24.80 -8.94
N LYS A 7 16.35 -23.74 -8.86
CA LYS A 7 15.89 -22.40 -8.42
C LYS A 7 15.20 -21.61 -9.54
N LYS A 8 15.72 -21.67 -10.78
CA LYS A 8 15.13 -20.96 -11.93
C LYS A 8 13.70 -21.41 -12.21
N ASN A 9 13.43 -22.71 -12.08
CA ASN A 9 12.10 -23.27 -12.29
C ASN A 9 11.12 -22.89 -11.20
N LYS A 10 11.57 -22.82 -9.92
CA LYS A 10 10.72 -22.34 -8.82
C LYS A 10 10.32 -20.88 -9.01
N VAL A 11 11.25 -19.97 -9.29
CA VAL A 11 10.95 -18.53 -9.48
C VAL A 11 10.01 -18.30 -10.67
N LYS A 12 10.25 -18.96 -11.81
CA LYS A 12 9.34 -18.89 -12.97
C LYS A 12 7.93 -19.36 -12.61
N ARG A 13 7.81 -20.41 -11.81
CA ARG A 13 6.52 -20.92 -11.34
C ARG A 13 5.83 -19.94 -10.39
N PHE A 14 6.55 -19.39 -9.41
CA PHE A 14 6.02 -18.37 -8.50
C PHE A 14 5.50 -17.14 -9.25
N ILE A 15 6.26 -16.59 -10.20
CA ILE A 15 5.83 -15.43 -11.00
C ILE A 15 4.55 -15.77 -11.79
N LYS A 16 4.48 -16.96 -12.39
CA LYS A 16 3.30 -17.42 -13.13
C LYS A 16 2.07 -17.57 -12.24
N GLU A 17 2.25 -18.06 -11.01
CA GLU A 17 1.19 -18.20 -10.01
C GLU A 17 0.72 -16.81 -9.51
N THR A 18 1.64 -15.91 -9.16
CA THR A 18 1.33 -14.52 -8.77
C THR A 18 0.57 -13.78 -9.87
N TYR A 19 0.98 -13.93 -11.14
CA TYR A 19 0.29 -13.30 -12.26
C TYR A 19 -1.17 -13.77 -12.40
N ARG A 20 -1.43 -15.06 -12.16
CA ARG A 20 -2.81 -15.58 -12.16
C ARG A 20 -3.64 -14.97 -11.05
N VAL A 21 -3.08 -14.84 -9.84
CA VAL A 21 -3.77 -14.21 -8.70
C VAL A 21 -4.10 -12.75 -9.02
N LEU A 22 -3.13 -11.97 -9.50
CA LEU A 22 -3.35 -10.57 -9.88
C LEU A 22 -4.45 -10.42 -10.95
N ARG A 23 -4.54 -11.37 -11.89
CA ARG A 23 -5.59 -11.37 -12.92
C ARG A 23 -6.98 -11.75 -12.39
N ILE A 24 -7.06 -12.53 -11.31
CA ILE A 24 -8.32 -12.89 -10.63
C ILE A 24 -8.81 -11.73 -9.74
N THR A 25 -7.89 -10.91 -9.19
CA THR A 25 -8.28 -9.78 -8.34
C THR A 25 -9.08 -8.72 -9.12
N LYS A 26 -10.16 -8.23 -8.50
CA LYS A 26 -11.01 -7.17 -9.08
C LYS A 26 -10.26 -5.84 -9.02
N LYS A 27 -9.95 -5.25 -10.18
CA LYS A 27 -9.45 -3.88 -10.25
C LYS A 27 -10.53 -2.91 -9.74
N PRO A 28 -10.22 -2.01 -8.79
CA PRO A 28 -11.22 -1.10 -8.24
C PRO A 28 -11.79 -0.17 -9.33
N SER A 29 -13.08 0.10 -9.24
CA SER A 29 -13.71 1.11 -10.08
C SER A 29 -13.26 2.52 -9.67
N LYS A 30 -13.28 3.47 -10.62
CA LYS A 30 -12.93 4.88 -10.34
C LYS A 30 -13.78 5.47 -9.21
N ASN A 31 -15.02 5.02 -9.06
CA ASN A 31 -15.92 5.50 -8.00
C ASN A 31 -15.53 4.94 -6.62
N GLU A 32 -15.29 3.62 -6.53
CA GLU A 32 -14.82 2.95 -5.31
C GLU A 32 -13.49 3.58 -4.83
N PHE A 33 -12.55 3.77 -5.76
CA PHE A 33 -11.26 4.40 -5.45
C PHE A 33 -11.43 5.83 -4.91
N LYS A 34 -12.26 6.66 -5.56
CA LYS A 34 -12.52 8.03 -5.09
C LYS A 34 -13.13 8.04 -3.69
N SER A 35 -14.05 7.14 -3.37
CA SER A 35 -14.65 7.06 -2.04
C SER A 35 -13.60 6.70 -0.98
N ILE A 36 -12.76 5.69 -1.25
CA ILE A 36 -11.68 5.28 -0.34
C ILE A 36 -10.68 6.42 -0.12
N VAL A 37 -10.25 7.09 -1.20
CA VAL A 37 -9.30 8.21 -1.11
C VAL A 37 -9.88 9.38 -0.30
N LYS A 38 -11.16 9.71 -0.47
CA LYS A 38 -11.81 10.78 0.31
C LYS A 38 -11.82 10.47 1.81
N VAL A 39 -12.23 9.26 2.19
CA VAL A 39 -12.30 8.85 3.60
C VAL A 39 -10.89 8.77 4.21
N THR A 40 -9.96 8.15 3.50
CA THR A 40 -8.57 8.01 3.95
C THR A 40 -7.88 9.37 4.07
N GLY A 41 -8.08 10.25 3.09
CA GLY A 41 -7.55 11.61 3.08
C GLY A 41 -8.08 12.44 4.25
N LEU A 42 -9.37 12.30 4.59
CA LEU A 42 -9.95 12.94 5.76
C LEU A 42 -9.31 12.44 7.07
N GLY A 43 -9.10 11.13 7.20
CA GLY A 43 -8.42 10.56 8.36
C GLY A 43 -6.99 11.05 8.53
N ILE A 44 -6.21 11.08 7.44
CA ILE A 44 -4.83 11.60 7.44
C ILE A 44 -4.82 13.08 7.83
N ALA A 45 -5.75 13.89 7.30
CA ALA A 45 -5.82 15.31 7.61
C ALA A 45 -6.11 15.55 9.10
N ILE A 46 -7.02 14.78 9.71
CA ILE A 46 -7.34 14.89 11.14
C ILE A 46 -6.13 14.52 12.00
N ILE A 47 -5.52 13.37 11.74
CA ILE A 47 -4.34 12.91 12.50
C ILE A 47 -3.17 13.90 12.33
N GLY A 48 -2.94 14.37 11.11
CA GLY A 48 -1.93 15.38 10.81
C GLY A 48 -2.19 16.70 11.53
N ALA A 49 -3.43 17.16 11.57
CA ALA A 49 -3.81 18.38 12.29
C ALA A 49 -3.57 18.25 13.80
N ILE A 50 -3.93 17.11 14.40
CA ILE A 50 -3.68 16.86 15.83
C ILE A 50 -2.18 16.87 16.13
N GLY A 51 -1.38 16.15 15.34
CA GLY A 51 0.08 16.15 15.49
C GLY A 51 0.69 17.54 15.28
N PHE A 52 0.16 18.30 14.33
CA PHE A 52 0.58 19.67 14.06
C PHE A 52 0.26 20.62 15.22
N ILE A 53 -0.92 20.51 15.83
CA ILE A 53 -1.29 21.30 17.01
C ILE A 53 -0.36 21.00 18.18
N ILE A 54 -0.06 19.73 18.45
CA ILE A 54 0.87 19.35 19.52
C ILE A 54 2.27 19.93 19.25
N PHE A 55 2.74 19.87 18.01
CA PHE A 55 4.01 20.45 17.62
C PHE A 55 4.04 21.97 17.78
N LEU A 56 2.99 22.67 17.35
CA LEU A 56 2.87 24.12 17.51
C LEU A 56 2.87 24.53 18.99
N LEU A 57 2.12 23.82 19.83
CA LEU A 57 2.09 24.08 21.26
C LEU A 57 3.46 23.86 21.89
N LYS A 58 4.16 22.79 21.50
CA LYS A 58 5.54 22.57 21.93
C LYS A 58 6.45 23.72 21.51
N GLN A 59 6.36 24.19 20.26
CA GLN A 59 7.26 25.22 19.75
C GLN A 59 6.95 26.64 20.28
N LEU A 60 5.70 26.92 20.68
CA LEU A 60 5.33 28.21 21.23
C LEU A 60 5.57 28.29 22.75
N LEU A 61 5.42 27.17 23.46
CA LEU A 61 5.48 27.13 24.93
C LEU A 61 6.84 26.68 25.48
N LEU A 62 7.69 26.05 24.66
CA LEU A 62 9.01 25.52 25.00
C LEU A 62 10.08 26.16 24.10
#